data_AF-A0A4Y9RVX6-F1
#
_entry.id   AF-A0A4Y9RVX6-F1
#
_cell.length_a   1.000
_cell.length_b   1.000
_cell.length_c   1.000
_cell.angle_alpha   90.00
_cell.angle_beta   90.00
_cell.angle_gamma   90.00
#
_symmetry.space_group_name_H-M   'P 1'
#
loop_
_entity.id
_entity.type
_entity.pdbx_description
1 polymer ?
#
loop_
_entity_poly.entity_id
_entity_poly.type
_entity_poly.pdbx_seq_one_letter_code
_entity_poly.pdbx_strand_id
1 'polypeptide(L)'
;MRLLSSVAAVAALALTTPAFAASQAAAPQAAPAPAAAPAPAEEAESPEAAAFEAKGEAFGEKMETMSNEMQAAAAQTDKAKAKTDLDALQARYQPEVDAFADEFQAFIVGQGGPADQIAVAAQRIKSIPAKVRAQAEEAAAAPAAAAPAQPQ
;
A
#
# COMPACT_ATOMS: atom_id res chain seq x y z
N MET A 1 18.42 16.43 37.18
CA MET A 1 17.43 17.51 37.03
C MET A 1 17.04 17.61 35.56
N ARG A 2 15.80 17.26 35.21
CA ARG A 2 15.21 17.50 33.88
C ARG A 2 13.89 18.22 34.09
N LEU A 3 13.73 19.31 33.35
CA LEU A 3 12.80 20.39 33.62
C LEU A 3 11.37 20.09 33.14
N LEU A 4 10.44 20.38 34.06
CA LEU A 4 9.12 21.01 33.91
C LEU A 4 8.10 20.49 32.88
N SER A 5 7.09 19.84 33.45
CA SER A 5 5.68 19.81 33.07
C SER A 5 5.08 21.20 32.80
N SER A 6 4.11 21.26 31.87
CA SER A 6 2.73 21.80 32.04
C SER A 6 2.20 22.33 30.71
N VAL A 7 0.98 21.94 30.31
CA VAL A 7 -0.16 22.88 30.10
C VAL A 7 -1.46 22.07 30.19
N ALA A 8 -2.33 22.55 31.08
CA ALA A 8 -3.72 22.16 31.28
C ALA A 8 -4.65 22.93 30.33
N ALA A 9 -5.78 22.35 29.95
CA ALA A 9 -6.90 23.11 29.37
C ALA A 9 -8.19 22.76 30.13
N VAL A 10 -8.78 23.82 30.66
CA VAL A 10 -9.84 23.88 31.67
C VAL A 10 -11.21 23.73 31.02
N ALA A 11 -12.05 22.88 31.61
CA ALA A 11 -13.49 22.91 31.40
C ALA A 11 -14.12 23.98 32.31
N ALA A 12 -14.93 24.89 31.77
CA ALA A 12 -16.03 25.49 32.52
C ALA A 12 -17.04 26.20 31.62
N LEU A 13 -18.30 25.90 31.91
CA LEU A 13 -19.54 26.55 31.49
C LEU A 13 -19.55 28.07 31.74
N ALA A 14 -20.29 28.83 30.95
CA ALA A 14 -21.51 29.54 31.40
C ALA A 14 -21.95 30.67 30.44
N LEU A 15 -23.19 30.52 30.01
CA LEU A 15 -24.20 31.51 29.61
C LEU A 15 -23.93 32.97 30.03
N THR A 16 -23.93 33.91 29.07
CA THR A 16 -24.49 35.27 29.29
C THR A 16 -25.09 35.83 28.00
N THR A 17 -26.34 36.28 28.07
CA THR A 17 -27.07 37.07 27.06
C THR A 17 -26.77 38.56 27.24
N PRO A 18 -26.91 39.36 26.16
CA PRO A 18 -27.66 40.61 26.32
C PRO A 18 -28.76 40.77 25.28
N ALA A 19 -29.88 41.29 25.79
CA ALA A 19 -31.10 41.70 25.10
C ALA A 19 -30.91 42.99 24.28
N PHE A 20 -31.74 43.18 23.24
CA PHE A 20 -32.38 44.43 22.73
C PHE A 20 -33.02 44.05 21.37
N ALA A 21 -34.33 43.79 21.28
CA ALA A 21 -35.42 44.76 21.07
C ALA A 21 -35.25 45.64 19.82
N ALA A 22 -36.01 45.36 18.75
CA ALA A 22 -36.60 46.37 17.88
C ALA A 22 -37.62 45.74 16.91
N SER A 23 -38.73 46.44 16.79
CA SER A 23 -39.97 46.10 16.12
C SER A 23 -39.88 46.09 14.59
N GLN A 24 -40.76 45.27 13.99
CA GLN A 24 -41.68 45.64 12.91
C GLN A 24 -41.11 46.44 11.72
N ALA A 25 -41.04 45.80 10.55
CA ALA A 25 -41.69 46.26 9.32
C ALA A 25 -41.31 45.39 8.12
N ALA A 26 -42.32 45.16 7.27
CA ALA A 26 -42.24 44.69 5.89
C ALA A 26 -41.67 43.29 5.67
N ALA A 27 -42.53 42.40 5.15
CA ALA A 27 -42.06 41.32 4.30
C ALA A 27 -41.61 41.92 2.96
N PRO A 28 -40.37 41.63 2.52
CA PRO A 28 -40.09 41.43 1.11
C PRO A 28 -39.72 39.97 0.91
N GLN A 29 -40.61 39.28 0.20
CA GLN A 29 -40.33 38.22 -0.77
C GLN A 29 -38.99 37.48 -0.58
N ALA A 30 -39.06 36.28 0.01
CA ALA A 30 -37.95 35.34 -0.01
C ALA A 30 -37.57 35.03 -1.47
N ALA A 31 -36.42 35.55 -1.92
CA ALA A 31 -35.76 35.00 -3.08
C ALA A 31 -35.47 33.51 -2.80
N PRO A 32 -35.63 32.59 -3.79
CA PRO A 32 -35.24 31.21 -3.60
C PRO A 32 -33.75 31.21 -3.20
N ALA A 33 -33.47 30.68 -2.01
CA ALA A 33 -32.10 30.44 -1.60
C ALA A 33 -31.43 29.58 -2.69
N PRO A 34 -30.21 29.91 -3.15
CA PRO A 34 -29.48 29.02 -4.01
C PRO A 34 -29.39 27.68 -3.28
N ALA A 35 -29.87 26.62 -3.93
CA ALA A 35 -29.69 25.27 -3.44
C ALA A 35 -28.23 25.11 -3.04
N ALA A 36 -27.99 24.78 -1.77
CA ALA A 36 -26.66 24.44 -1.32
C ALA A 36 -26.14 23.38 -2.28
N ALA A 37 -25.07 23.70 -3.01
CA ALA A 37 -24.35 22.70 -3.78
C ALA A 37 -24.03 21.57 -2.80
N PRO A 38 -24.32 20.29 -3.15
CA PRO A 38 -23.95 19.19 -2.28
C PRO A 38 -22.47 19.35 -1.96
N ALA A 39 -22.15 19.32 -0.66
CA ALA A 39 -20.77 19.20 -0.23
C ALA A 39 -20.14 18.06 -1.03
N PRO A 40 -18.88 18.19 -1.50
CA PRO A 40 -18.17 17.07 -2.09
C PRO A 40 -18.32 15.91 -1.13
N ALA A 41 -18.96 14.83 -1.58
CA ALA A 41 -18.95 13.60 -0.82
C ALA A 41 -17.47 13.31 -0.53
N GLU A 42 -17.10 13.22 0.74
CA GLU A 42 -15.89 12.51 1.09
C GLU A 42 -15.95 11.20 0.32
N GLU A 43 -15.02 11.00 -0.61
CA GLU A 43 -14.77 9.73 -1.29
C GLU A 43 -14.42 8.73 -0.19
N ALA A 44 -15.45 8.18 0.45
CA ALA A 44 -15.36 6.96 1.20
C ALA A 44 -14.73 5.97 0.23
N GLU A 45 -13.53 5.49 0.58
CA GLU A 45 -12.83 4.46 -0.17
C GLU A 45 -13.83 3.39 -0.57
N SER A 46 -14.02 3.22 -1.89
CA SER A 46 -15.08 2.33 -2.35
C SER A 46 -14.78 0.92 -1.82
N PRO A 47 -15.80 0.11 -1.52
CA PRO A 47 -15.58 -1.25 -1.02
C PRO A 47 -14.71 -2.08 -1.97
N GLU A 48 -14.73 -1.78 -3.27
CA GLU A 48 -13.84 -2.38 -4.28
C GLU A 48 -12.38 -1.96 -4.10
N ALA A 49 -12.10 -0.72 -3.70
CA ALA A 49 -10.75 -0.25 -3.42
C ALA A 49 -10.14 -0.91 -2.17
N ALA A 50 -10.89 -0.96 -1.08
CA ALA A 50 -10.46 -1.65 0.15
C ALA A 50 -10.23 -3.15 -0.08
N ALA A 51 -11.07 -3.80 -0.89
CA ALA A 51 -10.89 -5.22 -1.25
C ALA A 51 -9.63 -5.43 -2.10
N PHE A 52 -9.29 -4.49 -2.97
CA PHE A 52 -8.07 -4.56 -3.78
C PHE A 52 -6.82 -4.30 -2.95
N GLU A 53 -6.86 -3.39 -1.98
CA GLU A 53 -5.76 -3.17 -1.03
C GLU A 53 -5.46 -4.43 -0.23
N ALA A 54 -6.49 -5.07 0.36
CA ALA A 54 -6.31 -6.33 1.09
C ALA A 54 -5.70 -7.44 0.21
N LYS A 55 -6.04 -7.49 -1.09
CA LYS A 55 -5.38 -8.40 -2.04
C LYS A 55 -3.92 -8.04 -2.26
N GLY A 56 -3.60 -6.75 -2.34
CA GLY A 56 -2.23 -6.24 -2.45
C GLY A 56 -1.36 -6.63 -1.25
N GLU A 57 -1.90 -6.53 -0.04
CA GLU A 57 -1.23 -6.98 1.19
C GLU A 57 -0.96 -8.48 1.16
N ALA A 58 -1.99 -9.29 0.89
CA ALA A 58 -1.87 -10.74 0.81
C ALA A 58 -0.88 -11.18 -0.30
N PHE A 59 -0.86 -10.44 -1.42
CA PHE A 59 0.14 -10.64 -2.47
C PHE A 59 1.55 -10.31 -1.98
N GLY A 60 1.72 -9.21 -1.24
CA GLY A 60 2.99 -8.83 -0.62
C GLY A 60 3.55 -9.93 0.29
N GLU A 61 2.73 -10.48 1.19
CA GLU A 61 3.11 -11.57 2.10
C GLU A 61 3.56 -12.83 1.32
N LYS A 62 2.85 -13.15 0.23
CA LYS A 62 3.23 -14.26 -0.65
C LYS A 62 4.56 -14.00 -1.36
N MET A 63 4.82 -12.77 -1.80
CA MET A 63 6.09 -12.41 -2.45
C MET A 63 7.27 -12.45 -1.46
N GLU A 64 7.05 -12.07 -0.21
CA GLU A 64 8.05 -12.24 0.85
C GLU A 64 8.34 -13.72 1.09
N THR A 65 7.29 -14.54 1.20
CA THR A 65 7.43 -16.00 1.34
C THR A 65 8.20 -16.59 0.17
N MET A 66 7.85 -16.22 -1.07
CA MET A 66 8.57 -16.64 -2.28
C MET A 66 10.05 -16.27 -2.22
N SER A 67 10.36 -15.03 -1.83
CA SER A 67 11.74 -14.56 -1.71
C SER A 67 12.54 -15.41 -0.71
N ASN A 68 11.96 -15.70 0.45
CA ASN A 68 12.59 -16.53 1.47
C ASN A 68 12.79 -17.98 1.00
N GLU A 69 11.78 -18.57 0.35
CA GLU A 69 11.88 -19.93 -0.21
C GLU A 69 12.95 -20.00 -1.31
N MET A 70 13.02 -19.01 -2.20
CA MET A 70 14.02 -18.96 -3.27
C MET A 70 15.44 -18.77 -2.71
N GLN A 71 15.62 -17.89 -1.72
CA GLN A 71 16.92 -17.74 -1.05
C GLN A 71 17.36 -19.03 -0.37
N ALA A 72 16.45 -19.72 0.33
CA ALA A 72 16.73 -21.00 0.96
C ALA A 72 17.09 -22.09 -0.06
N ALA A 73 16.41 -22.13 -1.21
CA ALA A 73 16.74 -23.05 -2.31
C ALA A 73 18.11 -22.75 -2.91
N ALA A 74 18.45 -21.46 -3.12
CA ALA A 74 19.74 -21.05 -3.68
C ALA A 74 20.92 -21.32 -2.74
N ALA A 75 20.71 -21.27 -1.42
CA ALA A 75 21.71 -21.55 -0.40
C ALA A 75 22.09 -23.04 -0.29
N GLN A 76 21.40 -23.94 -0.98
CA GLN A 76 21.73 -25.37 -0.97
C GLN A 76 23.13 -25.62 -1.56
N THR A 77 23.88 -26.51 -0.91
CA THR A 77 25.23 -26.89 -1.36
C THR A 77 25.22 -27.64 -2.69
N ASP A 78 24.19 -28.46 -2.92
CA ASP A 78 23.97 -29.11 -4.20
C ASP A 78 23.39 -28.12 -5.21
N LYS A 79 24.23 -27.65 -6.13
CA LYS A 79 23.83 -26.65 -7.14
C LYS A 79 22.83 -27.19 -8.17
N ALA A 80 22.83 -28.49 -8.46
CA ALA A 80 21.85 -29.09 -9.37
C ALA A 80 20.48 -29.15 -8.71
N LYS A 81 20.43 -29.50 -7.42
CA LYS A 81 19.21 -29.45 -6.62
C LYS A 81 18.72 -28.03 -6.42
N ALA A 82 19.60 -27.08 -6.07
CA ALA A 82 19.26 -25.67 -5.93
C ALA A 82 18.56 -25.11 -7.18
N LYS A 83 19.12 -25.40 -8.37
CA LYS A 83 18.53 -24.98 -9.65
C LYS A 83 17.14 -25.58 -9.85
N THR A 84 17.00 -26.88 -9.62
CA THR A 84 15.71 -27.60 -9.77
C THR A 84 14.64 -27.04 -8.83
N ASP A 85 15.00 -26.80 -7.57
CA ASP A 85 14.08 -26.27 -6.57
C ASP A 85 13.70 -24.81 -6.90
N LEU A 86 14.64 -23.99 -7.37
CA LEU A 86 14.36 -22.63 -7.85
C LEU A 86 13.43 -22.61 -9.07
N ASP A 87 13.63 -23.50 -10.04
CA ASP A 87 12.75 -23.66 -11.20
C ASP A 87 11.32 -24.04 -10.75
N ALA A 88 11.20 -24.98 -9.81
CA ALA A 88 9.91 -25.40 -9.26
C ALA A 88 9.21 -24.27 -8.50
N LEU A 89 9.94 -23.52 -7.67
CA LEU A 89 9.42 -22.35 -6.94
C LEU A 89 8.96 -21.26 -7.91
N GLN A 90 9.78 -20.92 -8.91
CA GLN A 90 9.39 -19.93 -9.91
C GLN A 90 8.12 -20.37 -10.64
N ALA A 91 8.03 -21.63 -11.09
CA ALA A 91 6.84 -22.16 -11.75
C ALA A 91 5.59 -22.14 -10.86
N ARG A 92 5.76 -22.37 -9.54
CA ARG A 92 4.66 -22.31 -8.57
C ARG A 92 4.11 -20.90 -8.40
N TYR A 93 4.98 -19.89 -8.30
CA TYR A 93 4.57 -18.51 -8.02
C TYR A 93 4.20 -17.71 -9.27
N GLN A 94 4.72 -18.07 -10.45
CA GLN A 94 4.43 -17.37 -11.70
C GLN A 94 2.92 -17.15 -11.96
N PRO A 95 2.04 -18.17 -11.88
CA PRO A 95 0.62 -17.96 -12.13
C PRO A 95 -0.05 -17.03 -11.12
N GLU A 96 0.41 -17.01 -9.86
CA GLU A 96 -0.14 -16.12 -8.83
C GLU A 96 0.25 -14.65 -9.10
N VAL A 97 1.49 -14.42 -9.53
CA VAL A 97 1.98 -13.09 -9.92
C VAL A 97 1.31 -12.61 -11.20
N ASP A 98 1.13 -13.50 -12.18
CA ASP A 98 0.46 -13.16 -13.43
C ASP A 98 -1.00 -12.76 -13.18
N ALA A 99 -1.71 -13.53 -12.35
CA ALA A 99 -3.08 -13.21 -11.95
C ALA A 99 -3.18 -11.86 -11.23
N PHE A 100 -2.32 -11.62 -10.23
CA PHE A 100 -2.33 -10.34 -9.52
C PHE A 100 -2.01 -9.15 -10.44
N ALA A 101 -1.05 -9.31 -11.36
CA ALA A 101 -0.71 -8.26 -12.32
C ALA A 101 -1.87 -7.95 -13.28
N ASP A 102 -2.62 -8.96 -13.71
CA ASP A 102 -3.81 -8.79 -14.55
C ASP A 102 -4.95 -8.11 -13.76
N GLU A 103 -5.17 -8.49 -12.50
CA GLU A 103 -6.12 -7.84 -11.59
C GLU A 103 -5.74 -6.38 -11.30
N PHE A 104 -4.45 -6.11 -11.05
CA PHE A 104 -3.92 -4.75 -10.87
C PHE A 104 -4.17 -3.89 -12.11
N GLN A 105 -3.92 -4.45 -13.31
CA GLN A 105 -4.18 -3.74 -14.54
C GLN A 105 -5.66 -3.42 -14.71
N ALA A 106 -6.53 -4.42 -14.52
CA ALA A 106 -7.96 -4.25 -14.65
C ALA A 106 -8.52 -3.23 -13.64
N PHE A 107 -8.04 -3.28 -12.39
CA PHE A 107 -8.45 -2.38 -11.33
C PHE A 107 -8.10 -0.91 -11.65
N ILE A 108 -6.84 -0.62 -11.98
CA ILE A 108 -6.40 0.76 -12.23
C ILE A 108 -6.99 1.31 -13.54
N VAL A 109 -7.10 0.49 -14.59
CA VAL A 109 -7.79 0.90 -15.83
C VAL A 109 -9.28 1.15 -15.58
N GLY A 110 -9.92 0.34 -14.75
CA GLY A 110 -11.31 0.53 -14.32
C GLY A 110 -11.53 1.84 -13.55
N GLN A 111 -10.50 2.36 -12.87
CA GLN A 111 -10.50 3.68 -12.23
C GLN A 111 -10.16 4.84 -13.18
N GLY A 112 -9.95 4.58 -14.48
CA GLY A 112 -9.59 5.59 -15.46
C GLY A 112 -8.09 5.87 -15.56
N GLY A 113 -7.24 5.00 -15.01
CA GLY A 113 -5.79 5.10 -15.12
C GLY A 113 -5.26 4.85 -16.55
N PRO A 114 -4.06 5.37 -16.87
CA PRO A 114 -3.48 5.28 -18.22
C PRO A 114 -3.02 3.87 -18.57
N ALA A 115 -3.82 3.16 -19.38
CA ALA A 115 -3.65 1.74 -19.70
C ALA A 115 -2.22 1.33 -20.13
N ASP A 116 -1.54 2.14 -20.96
CA ASP A 116 -0.18 1.84 -21.41
C ASP A 116 0.84 1.80 -20.24
N GLN A 117 0.75 2.76 -19.31
CA GLN A 117 1.65 2.78 -18.15
C GLN A 117 1.34 1.64 -17.18
N ILE A 118 0.07 1.30 -17.04
CA ILE A 118 -0.36 0.21 -16.18
C ILE A 118 0.04 -1.15 -16.76
N ALA A 119 -0.03 -1.32 -18.08
CA ALA A 119 0.47 -2.53 -18.73
C ALA A 119 1.99 -2.69 -18.50
N VAL A 120 2.76 -1.61 -18.57
CA VAL A 120 4.20 -1.64 -18.22
C VAL A 120 4.41 -2.01 -16.75
N ALA A 121 3.61 -1.47 -15.83
CA ALA A 121 3.69 -1.81 -14.42
C ALA A 121 3.31 -3.29 -14.15
N ALA A 122 2.25 -3.79 -14.79
CA ALA A 122 1.85 -5.20 -14.72
C ALA A 122 2.97 -6.11 -15.24
N GLN A 123 3.62 -5.78 -16.36
CA GLN A 123 4.79 -6.53 -16.84
C GLN A 123 5.95 -6.51 -15.84
N ARG A 124 6.18 -5.41 -15.14
CA ARG A 124 7.19 -5.35 -14.07
C ARG A 124 6.84 -6.28 -12.91
N ILE A 125 5.56 -6.36 -12.52
CA ILE A 125 5.09 -7.30 -11.50
C ILE A 125 5.34 -8.75 -11.95
N LYS A 126 4.95 -9.10 -13.18
CA LYS A 126 5.17 -10.44 -13.77
C LYS A 126 6.64 -10.88 -13.80
N SER A 127 7.55 -9.92 -13.86
CA SER A 127 9.00 -10.18 -13.85
C SER A 127 9.60 -10.44 -12.46
N ILE A 128 8.86 -10.23 -11.36
CA ILE A 128 9.39 -10.32 -9.98
C ILE A 128 9.96 -11.72 -9.68
N PRO A 129 9.28 -12.85 -9.93
CA PRO A 129 9.82 -14.18 -9.60
C PRO A 129 11.18 -14.45 -10.24
N ALA A 130 11.34 -14.12 -11.52
CA ALA A 130 12.59 -14.29 -12.25
C ALA A 130 13.71 -13.40 -11.69
N LYS A 131 13.41 -12.16 -11.29
CA LYS A 131 14.39 -11.25 -10.66
C LYS A 131 14.81 -11.71 -9.28
N VAL A 132 13.88 -12.22 -8.47
CA VAL A 132 14.16 -12.75 -7.13
C VAL A 132 15.06 -13.97 -7.23
N ARG A 133 14.76 -14.88 -8.16
CA ARG A 133 15.63 -16.01 -8.48
C ARG A 133 17.03 -15.57 -8.87
N ALA A 134 17.16 -14.65 -9.83
CA ALA A 134 18.47 -14.18 -10.29
C ALA A 134 19.30 -13.58 -9.14
N GLN A 135 18.66 -12.79 -8.25
CA GLN A 135 19.30 -12.26 -7.05
C GLN A 135 19.71 -13.36 -6.07
N ALA A 136 18.87 -14.37 -5.87
CA ALA A 136 19.19 -15.50 -5.01
C ALA A 136 20.39 -16.32 -5.55
N GLU A 137 20.44 -16.54 -6.86
CA GLU A 137 21.56 -17.20 -7.52
C GLU A 137 22.86 -16.37 -7.41
N GLU A 138 22.79 -15.05 -7.60
CA GLU A 138 23.93 -14.14 -7.44
C GLU A 138 24.44 -14.10 -6.01
N ALA A 139 23.55 -14.01 -5.02
CA ALA A 139 23.90 -14.07 -3.59
C ALA A 139 24.55 -15.40 -3.21
N ALA A 140 24.09 -16.52 -3.80
CA ALA A 140 24.66 -17.85 -3.56
C ALA A 140 25.97 -18.12 -4.32
N ALA A 141 26.32 -17.27 -5.29
CA ALA A 141 27.58 -17.30 -6.03
C ALA A 141 28.64 -16.34 -5.45
N ALA A 142 28.22 -15.37 -4.63
CA ALA A 142 29.14 -14.50 -3.92
C ALA A 142 30.06 -15.36 -3.02
N PRO A 143 31.39 -15.19 -3.10
CA PRO A 143 32.28 -15.86 -2.16
C PRO A 143 31.89 -15.39 -0.75
N ALA A 144 31.80 -16.33 0.19
CA ALA A 144 31.68 -16.00 1.61
C ALA A 144 32.90 -15.14 1.96
N ALA A 145 32.72 -13.81 1.97
CA ALA A 145 33.75 -12.91 2.41
C ALA A 145 34.14 -13.37 3.80
N ALA A 146 35.42 -13.72 3.97
CA ALA A 146 35.98 -14.11 5.25
C ALA A 146 35.42 -13.16 6.31
N ALA A 147 34.83 -13.74 7.37
CA ALA A 147 34.34 -12.98 8.51
C ALA A 147 35.37 -11.89 8.85
N PRO A 148 34.96 -10.62 9.02
CA PRO A 148 35.91 -9.58 9.40
C PRO A 148 36.62 -10.07 10.66
N ALA A 149 37.94 -10.26 10.56
CA ALA A 149 38.77 -10.61 11.69
C ALA A 149 38.49 -9.56 12.77
N GLN A 150 37.85 -9.98 13.87
CA GLN A 150 37.67 -9.12 15.02
C GLN A 150 39.09 -8.71 15.50
N PRO A 151 39.41 -7.41 15.56
CA PRO A 151 40.67 -6.99 16.16
C PRO A 151 40.66 -7.38 17.64
N GLN A 152 41.71 -8.09 18.06
CA GLN A 152 41.96 -8.45 19.46
C GLN A 152 42.30 -7.23 20.31
#